data_AF-A0A974X4K1-F1
#
_entry.id   AF-A0A974X4K1-F1
#
_cell.length_a   1.000
_cell.length_b   1.000
_cell.length_c   1.000
_cell.angle_alpha   90.00
_cell.angle_beta   90.00
_cell.angle_gamma   90.00
#
_symmetry.space_group_name_H-M   'P 1'
#
loop_
_entity.id
_entity.type
_entity.pdbx_description
1 polymer ?
#
loop_
_entity_poly.entity_id
_entity_poly.type
_entity_poly.pdbx_seq_one_letter_code
_entity_poly.pdbx_strand_id
1 'polypeptide(L)'
;MAVLGQAALPTARTMRWWPLGAVGAPVLGLVLVARSQDRPTDGLLLVGAAALASLAVAALRDDAAALLEPVPVSPMSRRLLRLVLVGVPTLLVWWALVAVGGGASGPGPLLALAASGVAVAVWGPARWRVLAGAAVPVVWVAVDRAVGSSGTLGDVLGWWRTDPWPVLALAVAASVLGRRR
;
A
#
# COMPACT_ATOMS: atom_id res chain seq x y z
N MET A 1 -0.95 17.76 18.50
CA MET A 1 -1.48 16.39 18.75
C MET A 1 -2.99 16.38 18.94
N ALA A 2 -3.55 17.19 19.86
CA ALA A 2 -5.00 17.21 20.16
C ALA A 2 -5.91 17.43 18.92
N VAL A 3 -5.55 18.37 18.04
CA VAL A 3 -6.34 18.70 16.83
C VAL A 3 -6.39 17.54 15.83
N LEU A 4 -5.28 16.80 15.65
CA LEU A 4 -5.25 15.63 14.74
C LEU A 4 -6.02 14.45 15.31
N GLY A 5 -6.00 14.24 16.63
CA GLY A 5 -6.83 13.24 17.30
C GLY A 5 -8.32 13.53 17.15
N GLN A 6 -8.73 14.80 17.29
CA GLN A 6 -10.11 15.23 17.08
C GLN A 6 -10.56 15.09 15.62
N ALA A 7 -9.65 15.31 14.66
CA ALA A 7 -9.94 15.13 13.23
C ALA A 7 -9.93 13.67 12.77
N ALA A 8 -9.37 12.73 13.55
CA ALA A 8 -9.21 11.33 13.15
C ALA A 8 -10.56 10.63 12.93
N LEU A 9 -11.48 10.75 13.89
CA LEU A 9 -12.79 10.09 13.85
C LEU A 9 -13.69 10.57 12.68
N PRO A 10 -13.86 11.89 12.43
CA PRO A 10 -14.62 12.35 11.27
C PRO A 10 -13.94 12.00 9.94
N THR A 11 -12.60 12.01 9.88
CA THR A 11 -11.87 11.56 8.68
C THR A 11 -12.11 10.07 8.44
N ALA A 12 -12.04 9.24 9.47
CA ALA A 12 -12.32 7.81 9.35
C ALA A 12 -13.75 7.54 8.87
N ARG A 13 -14.76 8.28 9.36
CA ARG A 13 -16.16 8.09 8.94
C ARG A 13 -16.42 8.45 7.47
N THR A 14 -15.65 9.37 6.90
CA THR A 14 -15.80 9.80 5.51
C THR A 14 -14.98 8.96 4.52
N MET A 15 -14.06 8.13 5.03
CA MET A 15 -13.32 7.19 4.20
C MET A 15 -14.23 6.10 3.64
N ARG A 16 -14.02 5.80 2.36
CA ARG A 16 -14.62 4.65 1.70
C ARG A 16 -13.85 3.40 2.14
N TRP A 17 -14.35 2.70 3.16
CA TRP A 17 -13.75 1.45 3.67
C TRP A 17 -14.05 0.22 2.82
N TRP A 18 -15.11 0.29 2.00
CA TRP A 18 -15.55 -0.82 1.18
C TRP A 18 -14.44 -1.43 0.28
N PRO A 19 -13.47 -0.69 -0.30
CA PRO A 19 -12.42 -1.29 -1.12
C PRO A 19 -11.52 -2.23 -0.32
N LEU A 20 -11.26 -1.91 0.95
CA LEU A 20 -10.44 -2.74 1.83
C LEU A 20 -11.14 -4.06 2.16
N GLY A 21 -12.45 -4.02 2.40
CA GLY A 21 -13.27 -5.24 2.53
C GLY A 21 -13.39 -6.02 1.22
N ALA A 22 -13.67 -5.33 0.11
CA ALA A 22 -13.90 -5.93 -1.20
C ALA A 22 -12.65 -6.59 -1.79
N VAL A 23 -11.45 -6.18 -1.40
CA VAL A 23 -10.19 -6.82 -1.80
C VAL A 23 -9.70 -7.80 -0.73
N GLY A 24 -9.79 -7.42 0.55
CA GLY A 24 -9.31 -8.27 1.65
C GLY A 24 -10.08 -9.59 1.75
N ALA A 25 -11.41 -9.55 1.70
CA ALA A 25 -12.24 -10.74 1.82
C ALA A 25 -11.99 -11.80 0.72
N PRO A 26 -11.97 -11.47 -0.59
CA PRO A 26 -11.72 -12.49 -1.61
C PRO A 26 -10.28 -13.03 -1.56
N VAL A 27 -9.28 -12.19 -1.27
CA VAL A 27 -7.89 -12.69 -1.12
C VAL A 27 -7.80 -13.66 0.05
N LEU A 28 -8.44 -13.35 1.18
CA LEU A 28 -8.47 -14.23 2.34
C LEU A 28 -9.23 -15.53 2.04
N GLY A 29 -10.35 -15.46 1.33
CA GLY A 29 -11.07 -16.63 0.84
C GLY A 29 -10.22 -17.51 -0.08
N LEU A 30 -9.48 -16.92 -1.02
CA LEU A 30 -8.57 -17.65 -1.91
C LEU A 30 -7.43 -18.32 -1.15
N VAL A 31 -6.85 -17.63 -0.15
CA VAL A 31 -5.80 -18.22 0.71
C VAL A 31 -6.36 -19.39 1.52
N LEU A 32 -7.58 -19.26 2.08
CA LEU A 32 -8.25 -20.35 2.80
C LEU A 32 -8.48 -21.58 1.90
N VAL A 33 -8.99 -21.37 0.68
CA VAL A 33 -9.23 -22.45 -0.30
C VAL A 33 -7.92 -23.10 -0.74
N ALA A 34 -6.87 -22.31 -0.99
CA ALA A 34 -5.56 -22.86 -1.32
C ALA A 34 -5.00 -23.68 -0.16
N ARG A 35 -5.14 -23.18 1.08
CA ARG A 35 -4.65 -23.87 2.28
C ARG A 35 -5.38 -25.16 2.55
N SER A 36 -6.70 -25.22 2.34
CA SER A 36 -7.49 -26.45 2.51
C SER A 36 -7.18 -27.53 1.47
N GLN A 37 -6.54 -27.14 0.36
CA GLN A 37 -6.06 -28.03 -0.69
C GLN A 37 -4.55 -28.30 -0.62
N ASP A 38 -3.87 -27.89 0.47
CA ASP A 38 -2.42 -27.96 0.65
C ASP A 38 -1.62 -27.37 -0.53
N ARG A 39 -2.17 -26.34 -1.18
CA ARG A 39 -1.51 -25.62 -2.27
C ARG A 39 -0.62 -24.49 -1.75
N PRO A 40 0.46 -24.14 -2.48
CA PRO A 40 1.33 -23.02 -2.11
C PRO A 40 0.55 -21.70 -2.11
N THR A 41 0.66 -20.95 -1.02
CA THR A 41 -0.05 -19.68 -0.79
C THR A 41 0.82 -18.45 -1.07
N ASP A 42 2.13 -18.60 -1.24
CA ASP A 42 3.09 -17.49 -1.43
C ASP A 42 2.69 -16.58 -2.59
N GLY A 43 2.26 -17.19 -3.71
CA GLY A 43 1.80 -16.46 -4.87
C GLY A 43 0.62 -15.52 -4.56
N LEU A 44 -0.33 -16.01 -3.76
CA LEU A 44 -1.53 -15.29 -3.33
C LEU A 44 -1.20 -14.21 -2.30
N LEU A 45 -0.26 -14.47 -1.38
CA LEU A 45 0.20 -13.50 -0.40
C LEU A 45 0.89 -12.30 -1.07
N LEU A 46 1.71 -12.54 -2.10
CA LEU A 46 2.34 -11.48 -2.87
C LEU A 46 1.32 -10.61 -3.64
N VAL A 47 0.28 -11.23 -4.22
CA VAL A 47 -0.82 -10.50 -4.85
C VAL A 47 -1.63 -9.70 -3.81
N GLY A 48 -1.88 -10.31 -2.64
CA GLY A 48 -2.51 -9.65 -1.51
C GLY A 48 -1.72 -8.44 -1.02
N ALA A 49 -0.39 -8.55 -0.91
CA ALA A 49 0.49 -7.45 -0.55
C ALA A 49 0.39 -6.28 -1.55
N ALA A 50 0.42 -6.57 -2.86
CA ALA A 50 0.28 -5.56 -3.90
C ALA A 50 -1.10 -4.88 -3.88
N ALA A 51 -2.17 -5.66 -3.73
CA ALA A 51 -3.51 -5.13 -3.69
C ALA A 51 -3.74 -4.24 -2.45
N LEU A 52 -3.29 -4.69 -1.28
CA LEU A 52 -3.34 -3.91 -0.03
C LEU A 52 -2.48 -2.64 -0.10
N ALA A 53 -1.26 -2.73 -0.64
CA ALA A 53 -0.40 -1.56 -0.87
C ALA A 53 -1.09 -0.54 -1.79
N SER A 54 -1.67 -1.02 -2.89
CA SER A 54 -2.38 -0.18 -3.87
C SER A 54 -3.56 0.55 -3.24
N LEU A 55 -4.33 -0.14 -2.39
CA LEU A 55 -5.44 0.45 -1.64
C LEU A 55 -4.95 1.49 -0.62
N ALA A 56 -3.86 1.21 0.10
CA ALA A 56 -3.27 2.17 1.03
C ALA A 56 -2.85 3.46 0.32
N VAL A 57 -2.24 3.35 -0.87
CA VAL A 57 -1.89 4.51 -1.69
C VAL A 57 -3.14 5.20 -2.26
N ALA A 58 -4.12 4.44 -2.74
CA ALA A 58 -5.37 4.99 -3.28
C ALA A 58 -6.14 5.80 -2.24
N ALA A 59 -6.10 5.39 -0.97
CA ALA A 59 -6.76 6.10 0.13
C ALA A 59 -6.16 7.49 0.45
N LEU A 60 -4.97 7.80 -0.11
CA LEU A 60 -4.41 9.15 -0.07
C LEU A 60 -5.16 10.14 -0.95
N ARG A 61 -6.05 9.66 -1.82
CA ARG A 61 -6.94 10.51 -2.62
C ARG A 61 -7.87 11.30 -1.70
N ASP A 62 -7.62 12.60 -1.62
CA ASP A 62 -8.44 13.54 -0.84
C ASP A 62 -9.46 14.22 -1.76
N ASP A 63 -10.60 13.55 -2.02
CA ASP A 63 -11.66 14.12 -2.85
C ASP A 63 -12.28 15.40 -2.25
N ALA A 64 -12.13 15.59 -0.93
CA ALA A 64 -12.56 16.79 -0.23
C ALA A 64 -11.52 17.92 -0.26
N ALA A 65 -10.36 17.73 -0.90
CA ALA A 65 -9.29 18.72 -0.90
C ALA A 65 -9.72 20.08 -1.43
N ALA A 66 -10.54 20.10 -2.50
CA ALA A 66 -11.08 21.33 -3.08
C ALA A 66 -12.08 22.04 -2.15
N LEU A 67 -12.82 21.29 -1.33
CA LEU A 67 -13.78 21.86 -0.37
C LEU A 67 -13.09 22.35 0.91
N LEU A 68 -11.89 21.85 1.20
CA LEU A 68 -11.10 22.15 2.41
C LEU A 68 -9.91 23.08 2.13
N GLU A 69 -9.85 23.69 0.94
CA GLU A 69 -8.89 24.73 0.58
C GLU A 69 -8.92 25.95 1.51
N PRO A 70 -10.10 26.47 1.97
CA PRO A 70 -10.12 27.64 2.84
C PRO A 70 -9.74 27.34 4.31
N VAL A 71 -9.57 26.06 4.69
CA VAL A 71 -9.25 25.69 6.06
C VAL A 71 -7.73 25.68 6.26
N PRO A 72 -7.18 26.33 7.30
CA PRO A 72 -5.73 26.47 7.53
C PRO A 72 -5.09 25.16 8.05
N VAL A 73 -5.33 24.03 7.40
CA VAL A 73 -4.70 22.75 7.70
C VAL A 73 -3.79 22.37 6.55
N SER A 74 -2.54 22.04 6.85
CA SER A 74 -1.60 21.65 5.80
C SER A 74 -2.12 20.41 5.04
N PRO A 75 -2.04 20.38 3.70
CA PRO A 75 -2.47 19.24 2.90
C PRO A 75 -1.65 17.98 3.24
N MET A 76 -0.40 18.16 3.69
CA MET A 76 0.48 17.07 4.11
C MET A 76 0.00 16.42 5.41
N SER A 77 -0.44 17.21 6.40
CA SER A 77 -0.98 16.69 7.65
C SER A 77 -2.23 15.84 7.42
N ARG A 78 -3.12 16.27 6.51
CA ARG A 78 -4.31 15.49 6.13
C ARG A 78 -3.94 14.15 5.49
N ARG A 79 -2.97 14.15 4.57
CA ARG A 79 -2.47 12.91 3.93
C ARG A 79 -1.80 11.97 4.91
N LEU A 80 -1.00 12.48 5.84
CA LEU A 80 -0.36 11.68 6.90
C LEU A 80 -1.40 11.06 7.82
N LEU A 81 -2.41 11.82 8.25
CA LEU A 81 -3.51 11.30 9.04
C LEU A 81 -4.25 10.17 8.31
N ARG A 82 -4.56 10.36 7.03
CA ARG A 82 -5.20 9.32 6.20
C ARG A 82 -4.33 8.08 6.06
N LEU A 83 -3.02 8.24 5.87
CA LEU A 83 -2.07 7.14 5.78
C LEU A 83 -2.00 6.34 7.08
N VAL A 84 -2.00 7.00 8.24
CA VAL A 84 -2.03 6.32 9.54
C VAL A 84 -3.36 5.59 9.75
N LEU A 85 -4.49 6.25 9.44
CA LEU A 85 -5.82 5.67 9.59
C LEU A 85 -6.04 4.43 8.72
N VAL A 86 -5.46 4.39 7.52
CA VAL A 86 -5.59 3.25 6.60
C VAL A 86 -4.47 2.24 6.79
N GLY A 87 -3.28 2.68 7.19
CA GLY A 87 -2.11 1.84 7.40
C GLY A 87 -2.34 0.80 8.49
N VAL A 88 -2.92 1.19 9.63
CA VAL A 88 -3.25 0.27 10.73
C VAL A 88 -4.16 -0.88 10.28
N PRO A 89 -5.37 -0.64 9.73
CA PRO A 89 -6.23 -1.72 9.26
C PRO A 89 -5.63 -2.50 8.09
N THR A 90 -4.85 -1.85 7.22
CA THR A 90 -4.13 -2.57 6.14
C THR A 90 -3.12 -3.57 6.70
N LEU A 91 -2.37 -3.19 7.75
CA LEU A 91 -1.46 -4.10 8.44
C LEU A 91 -2.21 -5.23 9.16
N LEU A 92 -3.36 -4.94 9.77
CA LEU A 92 -4.18 -5.98 10.40
C LEU A 92 -4.68 -7.02 9.38
N VAL A 93 -5.16 -6.57 8.21
CA VAL A 93 -5.57 -7.50 7.13
C VAL A 93 -4.38 -8.30 6.63
N TRP A 94 -3.21 -7.68 6.47
CA TRP A 94 -1.99 -8.39 6.11
C TRP A 94 -1.62 -9.49 7.11
N TRP A 95 -1.62 -9.18 8.41
CA TRP A 95 -1.34 -10.17 9.45
C TRP A 95 -2.34 -11.31 9.45
N ALA A 96 -3.63 -11.02 9.23
CA ALA A 96 -4.64 -12.06 9.05
C ALA A 96 -4.34 -12.96 7.84
N LEU A 97 -3.95 -12.40 6.70
CA LEU A 97 -3.56 -13.17 5.52
C LEU A 97 -2.36 -14.07 5.77
N VAL A 98 -1.31 -13.54 6.41
CA VAL A 98 -0.08 -14.29 6.74
C VAL A 98 -0.38 -15.42 7.73
N ALA A 99 -1.15 -15.14 8.78
CA ALA A 99 -1.54 -16.13 9.78
C ALA A 99 -2.33 -17.30 9.17
N VAL A 100 -3.24 -17.01 8.25
CA VAL A 100 -4.03 -18.03 7.54
C VAL A 100 -3.19 -18.76 6.49
N GLY A 101 -2.32 -18.04 5.79
CA GLY A 101 -1.48 -18.59 4.73
C GLY A 101 -0.34 -19.49 5.24
N GLY A 102 -0.03 -19.46 6.55
CA GLY A 102 1.05 -20.23 7.16
C GLY A 102 2.45 -19.70 6.85
N GLY A 103 2.56 -18.46 6.37
CA GLY A 103 3.82 -17.84 6.00
C GLY A 103 4.54 -17.19 7.18
N ALA A 104 5.87 -17.18 7.17
CA ALA A 104 6.70 -16.41 8.11
C ALA A 104 7.03 -14.99 7.59
N SER A 105 6.36 -14.55 6.52
CA SER A 105 6.65 -13.27 5.85
C SER A 105 6.21 -12.10 6.71
N GLY A 106 7.18 -11.31 7.19
CA GLY A 106 6.91 -10.03 7.86
C GLY A 106 6.25 -9.00 6.93
N PRO A 107 5.91 -7.81 7.44
CA PRO A 107 5.22 -6.76 6.67
C PRO A 107 6.11 -6.07 5.63
N GLY A 108 7.38 -6.45 5.52
CA GLY A 108 8.37 -5.82 4.65
C GLY A 108 7.90 -5.62 3.21
N PRO A 109 7.46 -6.66 2.48
CA PRO A 109 7.04 -6.52 1.09
C PRO A 109 5.86 -5.56 0.91
N LEU A 110 4.85 -5.64 1.79
CA LEU A 110 3.72 -4.72 1.80
C LEU A 110 4.17 -3.27 2.00
N LEU A 111 5.04 -3.03 2.99
CA LEU A 111 5.55 -1.70 3.30
C LEU A 111 6.40 -1.14 2.16
N ALA A 112 7.28 -1.95 1.57
CA ALA A 112 8.12 -1.57 0.43
C ALA A 112 7.28 -1.17 -0.78
N LEU A 113 6.26 -1.97 -1.13
CA LEU A 113 5.35 -1.68 -2.23
C LEU A 113 4.52 -0.42 -1.96
N ALA A 114 3.93 -0.29 -0.76
CA ALA A 114 3.13 0.87 -0.39
C ALA A 114 3.98 2.15 -0.44
N ALA A 115 5.18 2.14 0.16
CA ALA A 115 6.08 3.29 0.13
C ALA A 115 6.51 3.65 -1.29
N SER A 116 6.75 2.67 -2.16
CA SER A 116 7.10 2.90 -3.57
C SER A 116 5.96 3.57 -4.33
N GLY A 117 4.72 3.11 -4.12
CA GLY A 117 3.55 3.77 -4.68
C GLY A 117 3.36 5.20 -4.14
N VAL A 118 3.62 5.43 -2.85
CA VAL A 118 3.64 6.79 -2.26
C VAL A 118 4.72 7.65 -2.90
N ALA A 119 5.93 7.12 -3.11
CA ALA A 119 7.01 7.85 -3.76
C ALA A 119 6.60 8.28 -5.18
N VAL A 120 6.05 7.38 -5.99
CA VAL A 120 5.53 7.74 -7.32
C VAL A 120 4.40 8.76 -7.22
N ALA A 121 3.49 8.63 -6.25
CA ALA A 121 2.45 9.63 -6.01
C ALA A 121 2.99 10.97 -5.51
N VAL A 122 4.18 11.05 -4.93
CA VAL A 122 4.82 12.30 -4.56
C VAL A 122 5.40 13.01 -5.79
N TRP A 123 6.02 12.25 -6.68
CA TRP A 123 6.73 12.77 -7.86
C TRP A 123 5.85 12.90 -9.11
N GLY A 124 4.69 12.25 -9.14
CA GLY A 124 3.79 12.19 -10.29
C GLY A 124 2.99 13.49 -10.51
N PRO A 125 2.50 13.70 -11.74
CA PRO A 125 1.71 14.88 -12.10
C PRO A 125 0.41 14.96 -11.29
N ALA A 126 0.03 16.17 -10.87
CA ALA A 126 -1.09 16.40 -9.94
C ALA A 126 -2.39 15.69 -10.34
N ARG A 127 -2.72 15.68 -11.63
CA ARG A 127 -3.93 15.06 -12.19
C ARG A 127 -4.06 13.55 -11.92
N TRP A 128 -2.94 12.82 -11.92
CA TRP A 128 -2.94 11.36 -11.85
C TRP A 128 -2.06 10.79 -10.74
N ARG A 129 -1.48 11.64 -9.88
CA ARG A 129 -0.48 11.24 -8.89
C ARG A 129 -0.88 10.03 -8.04
N VAL A 130 -2.11 10.02 -7.52
CA VAL A 130 -2.59 8.94 -6.65
C VAL A 130 -2.91 7.68 -7.46
N LEU A 131 -3.45 7.84 -8.66
CA LEU A 131 -3.76 6.70 -9.54
C LEU A 131 -2.47 6.02 -10.03
N ALA A 132 -1.48 6.81 -10.46
CA ALA A 132 -0.16 6.31 -10.85
C ALA A 132 0.51 5.60 -9.66
N GLY A 133 0.53 6.23 -8.48
CA GLY A 133 1.09 5.61 -7.28
C GLY A 133 0.38 4.34 -6.85
N ALA A 134 -0.96 4.29 -6.94
CA ALA A 134 -1.74 3.11 -6.61
C ALA A 134 -1.58 1.98 -7.64
N ALA A 135 -1.22 2.28 -8.89
CA ALA A 135 -0.95 1.26 -9.90
C ALA A 135 0.41 0.58 -9.70
N VAL A 136 1.40 1.29 -9.12
CA VAL A 136 2.79 0.82 -8.99
C VAL A 136 2.90 -0.55 -8.31
N PRO A 137 2.26 -0.82 -7.15
CA PRO A 137 2.40 -2.13 -6.52
C PRO A 137 1.93 -3.28 -7.41
N VAL A 138 0.79 -3.13 -8.10
CA VAL A 138 0.24 -4.16 -8.98
C VAL A 138 1.10 -4.32 -10.23
N VAL A 139 1.52 -3.21 -10.85
CA VAL A 139 2.39 -3.25 -12.03
C VAL A 139 3.73 -3.89 -11.69
N TRP A 140 4.34 -3.55 -10.55
CA TRP A 140 5.61 -4.13 -10.13
C TRP A 140 5.47 -5.65 -9.94
N VAL A 141 4.45 -6.12 -9.21
CA VAL A 141 4.23 -7.57 -9.06
C VAL A 141 3.93 -8.25 -10.39
N ALA A 142 3.15 -7.64 -11.28
CA ALA A 142 2.89 -8.20 -12.60
C ALA A 142 4.17 -8.33 -13.45
N VAL A 143 5.02 -7.30 -13.42
CA VAL A 143 6.31 -7.29 -14.15
C VAL A 143 7.29 -8.30 -13.55
N ASP A 144 7.42 -8.37 -12.22
CA ASP A 144 8.24 -9.36 -11.52
C ASP A 144 7.85 -10.80 -11.91
N ARG A 145 6.54 -11.08 -12.00
CA ARG A 145 6.03 -12.39 -12.44
C ARG A 145 6.22 -12.67 -13.93
N ALA A 146 6.15 -11.66 -14.78
CA ALA A 146 6.32 -11.81 -16.22
C ALA A 146 7.78 -12.02 -16.62
N VAL A 147 8.72 -11.33 -15.95
CA VAL A 147 10.16 -11.43 -16.21
C VAL A 147 10.74 -12.72 -15.61
N GLY A 148 10.20 -13.18 -14.48
CA GLY A 148 10.77 -14.32 -13.75
C GLY A 148 12.07 -13.96 -13.03
N SER A 149 12.64 -14.92 -12.31
CA SER A 149 13.82 -14.71 -11.45
C SER A 149 15.17 -14.93 -12.16
N SER A 150 15.20 -14.97 -13.49
CA SER A 150 16.43 -15.26 -14.23
C SER A 150 17.15 -13.98 -14.65
N GLY A 151 18.38 -13.80 -14.15
CA GLY A 151 19.27 -12.71 -14.52
C GLY A 151 19.09 -11.45 -13.68
N THR A 152 20.01 -10.50 -13.86
CA THR A 152 20.16 -9.30 -13.01
C THR A 152 18.89 -8.45 -12.92
N LEU A 153 18.10 -8.39 -14.00
CA LEU A 153 16.82 -7.66 -13.99
C LEU A 153 15.78 -8.35 -13.10
N GLY A 154 15.70 -9.68 -13.11
CA GLY A 154 14.81 -10.44 -12.24
C GLY A 154 15.19 -10.31 -10.77
N ASP A 155 16.49 -10.27 -10.47
CA ASP A 155 17.00 -10.08 -9.10
C ASP A 155 16.59 -8.71 -8.54
N VAL A 156 16.82 -7.64 -9.31
CA VAL A 156 16.47 -6.27 -8.91
C VAL A 156 14.96 -6.10 -8.79
N LEU A 157 14.18 -6.66 -9.74
CA LEU A 157 12.72 -6.63 -9.68
C LEU A 157 12.19 -7.43 -8.49
N GLY A 158 12.91 -8.44 -8.01
CA GLY A 158 12.57 -9.24 -6.85
C GLY A 158 12.94 -8.61 -5.51
N TRP A 159 13.70 -7.51 -5.44
CA TRP A 159 14.17 -6.98 -4.16
C TRP A 159 13.04 -6.58 -3.20
N TRP A 160 11.89 -6.15 -3.68
CA TRP A 160 10.75 -5.88 -2.79
C TRP A 160 10.25 -7.13 -2.03
N ARG A 161 10.54 -8.35 -2.53
CA ARG A 161 10.17 -9.62 -1.89
C ARG A 161 11.33 -10.25 -1.11
N THR A 162 12.57 -10.15 -1.61
CA THR A 162 13.75 -10.76 -0.95
C THR A 162 14.36 -9.84 0.10
N ASP A 163 14.50 -8.54 -0.22
CA ASP A 163 15.17 -7.52 0.60
C ASP A 163 14.32 -6.23 0.64
N PRO A 164 13.14 -6.30 1.29
CA PRO A 164 12.17 -5.19 1.25
C PRO A 164 12.65 -3.92 1.94
N TRP A 165 13.56 -4.02 2.91
CA TRP A 165 13.96 -2.88 3.75
C TRP A 165 14.77 -1.82 3.00
N PRO A 166 15.76 -2.17 2.15
CA PRO A 166 16.38 -1.22 1.23
C PRO A 166 15.38 -0.52 0.31
N VAL A 167 14.43 -1.26 -0.27
CA VAL A 167 13.39 -0.70 -1.16
C VAL A 167 12.53 0.31 -0.39
N LEU A 168 12.09 -0.06 0.82
CA LEU A 168 11.36 0.83 1.71
C LEU A 168 12.17 2.10 2.05
N ALA A 169 13.44 1.95 2.43
CA ALA A 169 14.29 3.08 2.79
C ALA A 169 14.46 4.07 1.62
N LEU A 170 14.73 3.56 0.42
CA LEU A 170 14.85 4.36 -0.80
C LEU A 170 13.53 5.06 -1.15
N ALA A 171 12.40 4.35 -1.06
CA ALA A 171 11.09 4.93 -1.34
C ALA A 171 10.70 6.02 -0.34
N VAL A 172 11.03 5.83 0.95
CA VAL A 172 10.84 6.84 1.99
C VAL A 172 11.73 8.06 1.73
N ALA A 173 13.02 7.85 1.40
CA ALA A 173 13.93 8.93 1.05
C ALA A 173 13.44 9.73 -0.17
N ALA A 174 13.02 9.04 -1.24
CA ALA A 174 12.41 9.67 -2.41
C ALA A 174 11.15 10.46 -2.04
N SER A 175 10.29 9.91 -1.18
CA SER A 175 9.08 10.60 -0.70
C SER A 175 9.40 11.85 0.12
N VAL A 176 10.47 11.84 0.93
CA VAL A 176 10.94 13.01 1.68
C VAL A 176 11.48 14.09 0.74
N LEU A 177 12.33 13.69 -0.23
CA LEU A 177 12.92 14.61 -1.21
C LEU A 177 11.87 15.27 -2.09
N GLY A 178 10.84 14.52 -2.50
CA GLY A 178 9.78 15.03 -3.36
C GLY A 178 8.76 15.95 -2.67
N ARG A 179 8.76 16.07 -1.33
CA ARG A 179 7.82 16.95 -0.59
C ARG A 179 7.96 18.44 -0.91
N ARG A 180 9.12 18.87 -1.42
CA ARG A 180 9.45 20.28 -1.65
C ARG A 180 9.12 20.76 -3.06
N ARG A 181 8.52 19.90 -3.89
CA ARG A 181 8.06 20.20 -5.25
C ARG A 181 6.55 20.41 -5.26
#